data_AF-A0A1E4B6S0-F1
#
_entry.id   AF-A0A1E4B6S0-F1
#
_cell.length_a   1.000
_cell.length_b   1.000
_cell.length_c   1.000
_cell.angle_alpha   90.00
_cell.angle_beta   90.00
_cell.angle_gamma   90.00
#
_symmetry.space_group_name_H-M   'P 1'
#
loop_
_entity.id
_entity.type
_entity.pdbx_description
1 polymer ?
#
loop_
_entity_poly.entity_id
_entity_poly.type
_entity_poly.pdbx_seq_one_letter_code
_entity_poly.pdbx_strand_id
1 'polypeptide(L)'
;MPISRPSRYVSRTLGVLVAGVALVTACDTSVGFSPSQQRWGFINIAALKNTAGEYRLAPNATFFRGSITSIPDARIRTDSCFAVGDYVPPSSSNFSGVTFLDAGESISARIGAATTPIPRVTSGGALTYALGTGTTIPFTPGDSVVITVPGVAGGFPASEIRGRSAEPFTLIDPITPSTTSIPLKWTAATDGNSALIVSLQYTPSGTGAKTQEIRCAYTDDGVDSIPLRQHQAWSATSNVDRAVVLTRLRTSIIPVTDGAMEIISTFVVPTPTP
;
A
#
# COMPACT_ATOMS: atom_id res chain seq x y z
N MET A 1 -19.81 27.53 35.18
CA MET A 1 -19.88 27.65 33.70
C MET A 1 -18.55 27.20 33.11
N PRO A 2 -18.46 26.02 32.47
CA PRO A 2 -17.27 25.63 31.76
C PRO A 2 -17.30 26.24 30.35
N ILE A 3 -16.24 26.98 30.01
CA ILE A 3 -16.03 27.58 28.69
C ILE A 3 -15.58 26.46 27.75
N SER A 4 -16.49 26.04 26.87
CA SER A 4 -16.20 25.12 25.77
C SER A 4 -15.27 25.81 24.77
N ARG A 5 -14.05 25.28 24.62
CA ARG A 5 -13.17 25.67 23.51
C ARG A 5 -13.64 24.96 22.25
N PRO A 6 -13.84 25.67 21.12
CA PRO A 6 -14.26 25.03 19.88
C PRO A 6 -13.14 24.14 19.34
N SER A 7 -13.46 22.86 19.19
CA SER A 7 -12.67 21.90 18.39
C SER A 7 -12.56 22.45 16.98
N ARG A 8 -11.34 22.83 16.58
CA ARG A 8 -11.04 23.15 15.18
C ARG A 8 -11.00 21.84 14.42
N TYR A 9 -12.14 21.42 13.88
CA TYR A 9 -12.18 20.47 12.78
C TYR A 9 -11.42 21.10 11.61
N VAL A 10 -10.18 20.63 11.41
CA VAL A 10 -9.36 20.97 10.26
C VAL A 10 -10.09 20.44 9.03
N SER A 11 -10.61 21.37 8.22
CA SER A 11 -11.11 21.12 6.88
C SER A 11 -9.96 20.52 6.05
N ARG A 12 -9.97 19.21 5.85
CA ARG A 12 -9.01 18.50 5.00
C ARG A 12 -9.63 18.37 3.61
N THR A 13 -9.10 19.14 2.68
CA THR A 13 -9.21 18.90 1.24
C THR A 13 -8.83 17.45 0.96
N LEU A 14 -9.79 16.65 0.49
CA LEU A 14 -9.60 15.24 0.14
C LEU A 14 -8.72 15.12 -1.10
N GLY A 15 -7.42 14.93 -0.89
CA GLY A 15 -6.53 14.37 -1.89
C GLY A 15 -6.70 12.85 -1.92
N VAL A 16 -6.96 12.31 -3.10
CA VAL A 16 -6.91 10.86 -3.35
C VAL A 16 -5.54 10.34 -2.88
N LEU A 17 -5.54 9.59 -1.78
CA LEU A 17 -4.35 8.88 -1.31
C LEU A 17 -4.07 7.73 -2.29
N VAL A 18 -3.30 8.06 -3.33
CA VAL A 18 -2.66 7.06 -4.18
C VAL A 18 -1.58 6.43 -3.31
N ALA A 19 -1.78 5.19 -2.87
CA ALA A 19 -0.73 4.37 -2.29
C ALA A 19 0.29 4.01 -3.39
N GLY A 20 1.12 5.00 -3.76
CA GLY A 20 2.33 4.79 -4.55
C GLY A 20 3.31 4.00 -3.70
N VAL A 21 3.68 2.83 -4.20
CA VAL A 21 4.49 1.81 -3.54
C VAL A 21 5.80 2.37 -3.02
N ALA A 22 5.84 2.68 -1.72
CA ALA A 22 7.07 2.81 -0.94
C ALA A 22 7.26 1.58 -0.03
N LEU A 23 6.72 0.40 -0.39
CA LEU A 23 6.74 -0.82 0.44
C LEU A 23 8.10 -1.55 0.46
N VAL A 24 9.10 -1.05 -0.26
CA VAL A 24 10.27 -1.84 -0.67
C VAL A 24 11.28 -2.08 0.46
N THR A 25 11.28 -1.28 1.53
CA THR A 25 12.34 -1.37 2.55
C THR A 25 12.02 -2.29 3.73
N ALA A 26 10.76 -2.71 3.94
CA ALA A 26 10.37 -3.45 5.14
C ALA A 26 10.07 -4.93 4.97
N CYS A 27 9.78 -5.39 3.77
CA CYS A 27 9.71 -6.81 3.52
C CYS A 27 11.14 -7.31 3.29
N ASP A 28 11.69 -8.11 4.21
CA ASP A 28 12.95 -8.85 4.02
C ASP A 28 12.83 -9.96 2.94
N THR A 29 11.68 -9.99 2.25
CA THR A 29 11.31 -10.94 1.22
C THR A 29 11.11 -10.26 -0.11
N SER A 30 11.85 -9.20 -0.41
CA SER A 30 11.84 -8.70 -1.79
C SER A 30 12.27 -9.80 -2.75
N VAL A 31 11.50 -10.00 -3.82
CA VAL A 31 11.98 -10.84 -4.92
C VAL A 31 13.09 -10.06 -5.61
N GLY A 32 14.31 -10.61 -5.55
CA GLY A 32 15.49 -10.00 -6.17
C GLY A 32 15.51 -10.23 -7.67
N PHE A 33 15.91 -9.21 -8.42
CA PHE A 33 16.08 -9.29 -9.87
C PHE A 33 17.48 -8.84 -10.27
N SER A 34 18.02 -9.46 -11.31
CA SER A 34 19.25 -8.97 -11.93
C SER A 34 19.00 -7.53 -12.40
N PRO A 35 19.87 -6.55 -12.06
CA PRO A 35 19.68 -5.16 -12.45
C PRO A 35 19.92 -5.00 -13.96
N SER A 36 18.89 -5.33 -14.73
CA SER A 36 18.78 -5.10 -16.16
C SER A 36 17.48 -4.35 -16.44
N GLN A 37 17.34 -3.77 -17.62
CA GLN A 37 16.06 -3.17 -18.00
C GLN A 37 15.04 -4.28 -18.27
N GLN A 38 14.08 -4.42 -17.36
CA GLN A 38 13.01 -5.41 -17.43
C GLN A 38 11.65 -4.72 -17.55
N ARG A 39 10.66 -5.46 -18.04
CA ARG A 39 9.27 -5.01 -18.10
C ARG A 39 8.58 -5.27 -16.77
N TRP A 40 7.95 -4.24 -16.22
CA TRP A 40 7.24 -4.28 -14.96
C TRP A 40 5.80 -3.86 -15.15
N GLY A 41 4.87 -4.62 -14.57
CA GLY A 41 3.48 -4.22 -14.40
C GLY A 41 3.13 -4.21 -12.92
N PHE A 42 2.81 -3.04 -12.37
CA PHE A 42 2.33 -2.93 -10.99
C PHE A 42 0.86 -2.56 -11.01
N ILE A 43 0.04 -3.34 -10.31
CA ILE A 43 -1.39 -3.10 -10.14
C ILE A 43 -1.69 -2.94 -8.66
N ASN A 44 -2.12 -1.76 -8.26
CA ASN A 44 -2.48 -1.46 -6.88
C ASN A 44 -3.99 -1.58 -6.69
N ILE A 45 -4.39 -2.33 -5.66
CA ILE A 45 -5.78 -2.53 -5.25
C ILE A 45 -5.88 -2.16 -3.77
N ALA A 46 -6.27 -0.92 -3.50
CA ALA A 46 -6.46 -0.45 -2.14
C ALA A 46 -7.95 -0.50 -1.77
N ALA A 47 -8.25 -1.10 -0.62
CA ALA A 47 -9.57 -1.03 -0.02
C ALA A 47 -9.85 0.41 0.46
N LEU A 48 -11.01 0.92 0.10
CA LEU A 48 -11.60 2.17 0.58
C LEU A 48 -12.92 1.84 1.28
N LYS A 49 -13.31 2.61 2.28
CA LYS A 49 -14.62 2.47 2.94
C LYS A 49 -15.40 3.75 2.75
N ASN A 50 -16.56 3.69 2.10
CA ASN A 50 -17.38 4.90 1.95
C ASN A 50 -18.06 5.30 3.27
N THR A 51 -18.70 6.47 3.27
CA THR A 51 -19.42 7.00 4.44
C THR A 51 -20.60 6.12 4.87
N ALA A 52 -21.17 5.32 3.97
CA ALA A 52 -22.22 4.34 4.26
C ALA A 52 -21.66 3.01 4.84
N GLY A 53 -20.34 2.88 4.94
CA GLY A 53 -19.66 1.71 5.47
C GLY A 53 -19.41 0.59 4.45
N GLU A 54 -19.73 0.81 3.17
CA GLU A 54 -19.45 -0.13 2.09
C GLU A 54 -17.99 -0.07 1.65
N TYR A 55 -17.43 -1.23 1.30
CA TYR A 55 -16.10 -1.31 0.75
C TYR A 55 -16.09 -1.05 -0.76
N ARG A 56 -15.16 -0.20 -1.17
CA ARG A 56 -14.98 0.29 -2.54
C ARG A 56 -13.49 0.22 -2.90
N LEU A 57 -13.17 0.12 -4.18
CA LEU A 57 -11.80 0.17 -4.65
C LEU A 57 -11.65 1.06 -5.88
N ALA A 58 -10.46 1.66 -6.02
CA ALA A 58 -10.05 2.45 -7.16
C ALA A 58 -8.71 1.88 -7.68
N PRO A 59 -8.76 0.79 -8.45
CA PRO A 59 -7.56 0.11 -8.90
C PRO A 59 -6.79 1.02 -9.84
N ASN A 60 -5.48 1.00 -9.74
CA ASN A 60 -4.59 1.67 -10.67
C ASN A 60 -3.49 0.71 -11.09
N ALA A 61 -3.01 0.87 -12.32
CA ALA A 61 -1.88 0.12 -12.82
C ALA A 61 -0.89 1.01 -13.57
N THR A 62 0.37 0.61 -13.53
CA THR A 62 1.44 1.24 -14.28
C THR A 62 2.30 0.15 -14.89
N PHE A 63 2.62 0.31 -16.17
CA PHE A 63 3.51 -0.59 -16.89
C PHE A 63 4.71 0.20 -17.38
N PHE A 64 5.90 -0.32 -17.16
CA PHE A 64 7.13 0.36 -17.56
C PHE A 64 8.27 -0.59 -17.82
N ARG A 65 9.31 -0.09 -18.49
CA ARG A 65 10.62 -0.72 -18.59
C ARG A 65 11.58 0.04 -17.68
N GLY A 66 12.28 -0.68 -16.82
CA GLY A 66 13.23 -0.07 -15.89
C GLY A 66 14.05 -1.12 -15.15
N SER A 67 15.05 -0.65 -14.43
CA SER A 67 15.86 -1.47 -13.54
C SER A 67 15.38 -1.25 -12.11
N ILE A 68 14.74 -2.26 -11.54
CA ILE A 68 14.40 -2.31 -10.12
C ILE A 68 15.13 -3.50 -9.51
N THR A 69 15.58 -3.33 -8.27
CA THR A 69 16.36 -4.37 -7.56
C THR A 69 15.47 -5.26 -6.69
N SER A 70 14.25 -4.82 -6.42
CA SER A 70 13.37 -5.41 -5.42
C SER A 70 11.92 -4.97 -5.66
N ILE A 71 10.99 -5.90 -5.45
CA ILE A 71 9.55 -5.64 -5.37
C ILE A 71 9.01 -6.10 -4.01
N PRO A 72 7.88 -5.54 -3.53
CA PRO A 72 7.24 -6.04 -2.33
C PRO A 72 6.88 -7.53 -2.44
N ASP A 73 6.90 -8.25 -1.31
CA ASP A 73 6.32 -9.59 -1.21
C ASP A 73 5.70 -9.73 0.17
N ALA A 74 4.44 -10.14 0.21
CA ALA A 74 3.70 -10.38 1.43
C ALA A 74 4.07 -11.70 2.11
N ARG A 75 4.83 -12.59 1.45
CA ARG A 75 5.29 -13.87 2.02
C ARG A 75 6.51 -13.66 2.90
N ILE A 76 6.33 -12.94 4.00
CA ILE A 76 7.39 -12.62 4.96
C ILE A 76 7.93 -13.92 5.59
N ARG A 77 9.25 -14.03 5.67
CA ARG A 77 9.95 -15.16 6.31
C ARG A 77 10.40 -14.85 7.72
N THR A 78 10.59 -13.57 8.01
CA THR A 78 11.12 -13.08 9.28
C THR A 78 10.56 -11.71 9.54
N ASP A 79 9.98 -11.53 10.71
CA ASP A 79 9.44 -10.26 11.15
C ASP A 79 10.57 -9.25 11.30
N SER A 80 10.32 -8.02 10.85
CA SER A 80 11.34 -6.98 10.84
C SER A 80 10.77 -5.65 11.29
N CYS A 81 11.62 -4.82 11.90
CA CYS A 81 11.27 -3.45 12.19
C CYS A 81 12.50 -2.54 12.27
N PHE A 82 12.43 -1.39 11.61
CA PHE A 82 13.55 -0.45 11.48
C PHE A 82 13.05 0.98 11.27
N ALA A 83 13.94 1.94 11.56
CA ALA A 83 13.70 3.34 11.28
C ALA A 83 13.91 3.61 9.78
N VAL A 84 12.90 4.18 9.12
CA VAL A 84 12.95 4.57 7.70
C VAL A 84 13.61 5.94 7.54
N GLY A 85 13.47 6.82 8.54
CA GLY A 85 13.90 8.23 8.49
C GLY A 85 12.72 9.16 8.20
N ASP A 86 12.94 10.20 7.40
CA ASP A 86 11.90 11.14 6.99
C ASP A 86 10.72 10.38 6.35
N TYR A 87 9.52 10.57 6.92
CA TYR A 87 8.29 10.03 6.34
C TYR A 87 8.01 10.70 5.00
N VAL A 88 7.94 9.89 3.96
CA VAL A 88 7.50 10.30 2.64
C VAL A 88 6.10 9.73 2.43
N PRO A 89 5.04 10.57 2.40
CA PRO A 89 3.71 10.07 2.12
C PRO A 89 3.68 9.40 0.74
N PRO A 90 2.91 8.32 0.57
CA PRO A 90 2.66 7.76 -0.75
C PRO A 90 2.19 8.88 -1.67
N SER A 91 2.89 9.07 -2.78
CA SER A 91 2.56 10.10 -3.75
C SER A 91 2.24 9.47 -5.09
N SER A 92 1.38 10.13 -5.86
CA SER A 92 1.06 9.76 -7.23
C SER A 92 2.15 10.16 -8.22
N SER A 93 3.37 10.46 -7.75
CA SER A 93 4.45 10.90 -8.63
C SER A 93 4.85 9.76 -9.55
N ASN A 94 4.93 10.07 -10.83
CA ASN A 94 5.42 9.14 -11.84
C ASN A 94 6.83 8.67 -11.48
N PHE A 95 7.10 7.37 -11.69
CA PHE A 95 8.46 6.85 -11.59
C PHE A 95 9.39 7.65 -12.51
N SER A 96 10.50 8.13 -11.95
CA SER A 96 11.54 8.81 -12.74
C SER A 96 12.53 7.78 -13.27
N GLY A 97 13.13 8.05 -14.44
CA GLY A 97 14.14 7.16 -15.03
C GLY A 97 13.60 5.84 -15.61
N VAL A 98 12.27 5.71 -15.78
CA VAL A 98 11.64 4.55 -16.43
C VAL A 98 11.00 4.93 -17.76
N THR A 99 10.85 3.95 -18.64
CA THR A 99 10.09 4.11 -19.88
C THR A 99 8.71 3.50 -19.70
N PHE A 100 7.66 4.32 -19.61
CA PHE A 100 6.28 3.82 -19.53
C PHE A 100 5.91 3.03 -20.80
N LEU A 101 5.21 1.92 -20.61
CA LEU A 101 4.84 0.98 -21.67
C LEU A 101 3.34 1.01 -21.88
N ASP A 102 2.92 1.06 -23.15
CA ASP A 102 1.53 0.88 -23.52
C ASP A 102 1.11 -0.59 -23.33
N ALA A 103 0.00 -0.80 -22.66
CA ALA A 103 -0.59 -2.10 -22.37
C ALA A 103 -1.96 -2.29 -23.05
N GLY A 104 -2.38 -1.33 -23.87
CA GLY A 104 -3.66 -1.29 -24.58
C GLY A 104 -4.48 -0.04 -24.23
N GLU A 105 -5.62 0.14 -24.88
CA GLU A 105 -6.54 1.26 -24.56
C GLU A 105 -7.16 1.14 -23.16
N SER A 106 -7.34 -0.10 -22.68
CA SER A 106 -7.74 -0.41 -21.32
C SER A 106 -7.18 -1.77 -20.89
N ILE A 107 -7.08 -1.99 -19.59
CA ILE A 107 -6.91 -3.31 -18.99
C ILE A 107 -8.24 -3.73 -18.35
N SER A 108 -8.45 -5.03 -18.14
CA SER A 108 -9.66 -5.53 -17.48
C SER A 108 -9.34 -5.95 -16.06
N ALA A 109 -10.16 -5.50 -15.09
CA ALA A 109 -10.12 -5.99 -13.73
C ALA A 109 -11.42 -6.71 -13.39
N ARG A 110 -11.32 -8.00 -13.06
CA ARG A 110 -12.42 -8.78 -12.51
C ARG A 110 -12.22 -8.95 -11.02
N ILE A 111 -13.12 -8.38 -10.22
CA ILE A 111 -13.04 -8.41 -8.76
C ILE A 111 -14.37 -8.94 -8.24
N GLY A 112 -14.30 -10.09 -7.57
CA GLY A 112 -15.49 -10.90 -7.31
C GLY A 112 -16.19 -11.28 -8.62
N ALA A 113 -17.46 -10.91 -8.76
CA ALA A 113 -18.26 -11.15 -9.97
C ALA A 113 -18.21 -10.00 -11.00
N ALA A 114 -17.77 -8.80 -10.60
CA ALA A 114 -17.76 -7.63 -11.47
C ALA A 114 -16.52 -7.63 -12.37
N THR A 115 -16.70 -7.37 -13.67
CA THR A 115 -15.60 -7.09 -14.59
C THR A 115 -15.69 -5.64 -15.02
N THR A 116 -14.61 -4.88 -14.85
CA THR A 116 -14.56 -3.45 -15.12
C THR A 116 -13.34 -3.12 -15.97
N PRO A 117 -13.52 -2.43 -17.12
CA PRO A 117 -12.39 -1.90 -17.87
C PRO A 117 -11.77 -0.73 -17.11
N ILE A 118 -10.45 -0.74 -16.97
CA ILE A 118 -9.64 0.35 -16.41
C ILE A 118 -8.98 1.04 -17.60
N PRO A 119 -9.44 2.25 -17.99
CA PRO A 119 -8.93 2.93 -19.17
C PRO A 119 -7.51 3.42 -18.96
N ARG A 120 -6.78 3.52 -20.06
CA ARG A 120 -5.49 4.22 -20.11
C ARG A 120 -5.69 5.72 -19.84
N VAL A 121 -4.86 6.26 -18.98
CA VAL A 121 -4.77 7.69 -18.65
C VAL A 121 -3.36 8.17 -18.95
N THR A 122 -3.23 9.36 -19.53
CA THR A 122 -1.94 10.00 -19.77
C THR A 122 -1.87 11.28 -18.97
N SER A 123 -0.88 11.40 -18.06
CA SER A 123 -0.69 12.59 -17.24
C SER A 123 0.80 12.83 -17.00
N GLY A 124 1.27 14.05 -17.29
CA GLY A 124 2.67 14.44 -17.06
C GLY A 124 3.69 13.54 -17.76
N GLY A 125 3.36 13.02 -18.95
CA GLY A 125 4.23 12.12 -19.73
C GLY A 125 4.25 10.66 -19.27
N ALA A 126 3.54 10.30 -18.18
CA ALA A 126 3.36 8.92 -17.80
C ALA A 126 2.09 8.32 -18.39
N LEU A 127 2.19 7.03 -18.70
CA LEU A 127 1.10 6.19 -19.14
C LEU A 127 0.71 5.29 -17.97
N THR A 128 -0.49 5.53 -17.44
CA THR A 128 -1.07 4.77 -16.33
C THR A 128 -2.46 4.26 -16.72
N TYR A 129 -3.02 3.41 -15.88
CA TYR A 129 -4.36 2.87 -16.03
C TYR A 129 -5.10 3.11 -14.73
N ALA A 130 -6.17 3.90 -14.77
CA ALA A 130 -6.93 4.24 -13.59
C ALA A 130 -8.39 4.51 -13.96
N LEU A 131 -9.29 4.30 -13.01
CA LEU A 131 -10.67 4.77 -13.15
C LEU A 131 -10.70 6.31 -13.13
N GLY A 132 -11.76 6.89 -13.70
CA GLY A 132 -12.00 8.33 -13.61
C GLY A 132 -12.10 8.78 -12.15
N THR A 133 -11.71 10.02 -11.86
CA THR A 133 -11.75 10.59 -10.51
C THR A 133 -13.13 10.42 -9.87
N GLY A 134 -13.17 9.96 -8.61
CA GLY A 134 -14.40 9.69 -7.88
C GLY A 134 -15.11 8.38 -8.26
N THR A 135 -14.62 7.66 -9.28
CA THR A 135 -15.18 6.37 -9.68
C THR A 135 -14.56 5.26 -8.85
N THR A 136 -15.40 4.40 -8.28
CA THR A 136 -14.97 3.24 -7.51
C THR A 136 -15.82 2.02 -7.86
N ILE A 137 -15.26 0.83 -7.64
CA ILE A 137 -15.95 -0.44 -7.85
C ILE A 137 -16.34 -0.99 -6.47
N PRO A 138 -17.60 -1.40 -6.26
CA PRO A 138 -17.99 -2.12 -5.05
C PRO A 138 -17.33 -3.50 -5.01
N PHE A 139 -16.88 -3.91 -3.84
CA PHE A 139 -16.25 -5.23 -3.66
C PHE A 139 -16.41 -5.75 -2.24
N THR A 140 -16.20 -7.04 -2.06
CA THR A 140 -16.07 -7.64 -0.73
C THR A 140 -14.58 -7.86 -0.44
N PRO A 141 -14.02 -7.30 0.65
CA PRO A 141 -12.65 -7.57 1.05
C PRO A 141 -12.36 -9.08 1.17
N GLY A 142 -11.26 -9.53 0.56
CA GLY A 142 -10.95 -10.94 0.39
C GLY A 142 -11.48 -11.56 -0.90
N ASP A 143 -12.14 -10.80 -1.79
CA ASP A 143 -12.56 -11.30 -3.10
C ASP A 143 -11.36 -11.66 -3.99
N SER A 144 -11.58 -12.62 -4.88
CA SER A 144 -10.62 -12.94 -5.95
C SER A 144 -10.48 -11.75 -6.90
N VAL A 145 -9.24 -11.49 -7.31
CA VAL A 145 -8.88 -10.49 -8.32
C VAL A 145 -8.30 -11.19 -9.52
N VAL A 146 -8.74 -10.83 -10.72
CA VAL A 146 -8.09 -11.19 -11.98
C VAL A 146 -7.85 -9.92 -12.77
N ILE A 147 -6.62 -9.70 -13.20
CA ILE A 147 -6.25 -8.61 -14.10
C ILE A 147 -5.86 -9.22 -15.44
N THR A 148 -6.46 -8.73 -16.51
CA THR A 148 -6.13 -9.12 -17.88
C THR A 148 -5.60 -7.91 -18.63
N VAL A 149 -4.38 -8.04 -19.14
CA VAL A 149 -3.69 -7.04 -19.94
C VAL A 149 -3.72 -7.51 -21.40
N PRO A 150 -4.35 -6.77 -22.32
CA PRO A 150 -4.43 -7.19 -23.73
C PRO A 150 -3.07 -7.12 -24.43
N GLY A 151 -2.20 -6.20 -24.01
CA GLY A 151 -0.87 -6.02 -24.57
C GLY A 151 -0.86 -5.29 -25.91
N VAL A 152 0.30 -4.75 -26.28
CA VAL A 152 0.52 -3.98 -27.52
C VAL A 152 1.88 -4.34 -28.11
N ALA A 153 1.98 -4.40 -29.45
CA ALA A 153 3.25 -4.63 -30.13
C ALA A 153 4.25 -3.51 -29.76
N GLY A 154 5.44 -3.89 -29.27
CA GLY A 154 6.44 -2.95 -28.76
C GLY A 154 6.17 -2.42 -27.34
N GLY A 155 4.98 -2.67 -26.78
CA GLY A 155 4.57 -2.27 -25.44
C GLY A 155 4.78 -3.35 -24.36
N PHE A 156 3.87 -3.36 -23.38
CA PHE A 156 3.76 -4.41 -22.38
C PHE A 156 3.07 -5.65 -22.98
N PRO A 157 3.55 -6.87 -22.68
CA PRO A 157 2.99 -8.09 -23.28
C PRO A 157 1.59 -8.41 -22.76
N ALA A 158 0.81 -9.11 -23.60
CA ALA A 158 -0.44 -9.71 -23.20
C ALA A 158 -0.20 -10.65 -22.00
N SER A 159 -0.99 -10.51 -20.94
CA SER A 159 -0.78 -11.26 -19.71
C SER A 159 -2.04 -11.29 -18.84
N GLU A 160 -2.13 -12.27 -17.96
CA GLU A 160 -3.20 -12.39 -16.97
C GLU A 160 -2.59 -12.74 -15.62
N ILE A 161 -2.95 -12.01 -14.57
CA ILE A 161 -2.55 -12.31 -13.19
C ILE A 161 -3.78 -12.47 -12.31
N ARG A 162 -3.66 -13.41 -11.36
CA ARG A 162 -4.70 -13.74 -10.39
C ARG A 162 -4.17 -13.48 -8.99
N GLY A 163 -5.02 -12.94 -8.13
CA GLY A 163 -4.69 -12.63 -6.74
C GLY A 163 -5.95 -12.53 -5.89
N ARG A 164 -5.79 -11.93 -4.72
CA ARG A 164 -6.88 -11.71 -3.77
C ARG A 164 -6.79 -10.29 -3.24
N SER A 165 -7.93 -9.64 -3.07
CA SER A 165 -7.99 -8.37 -2.35
C SER A 165 -7.70 -8.60 -0.86
N ALA A 166 -7.13 -7.61 -0.19
CA ALA A 166 -6.76 -7.72 1.21
C ALA A 166 -8.03 -7.73 2.08
N GLU A 167 -8.10 -8.67 3.01
CA GLU A 167 -9.21 -8.84 3.93
C GLU A 167 -9.27 -7.71 4.96
N PRO A 168 -10.45 -7.43 5.52
CA PRO A 168 -10.52 -6.54 6.65
C PRO A 168 -9.83 -7.20 7.84
N PHE A 169 -9.24 -6.38 8.71
CA PHE A 169 -8.75 -6.84 10.00
C PHE A 169 -9.09 -5.82 11.07
N THR A 170 -9.12 -6.27 12.30
CA THR A 170 -9.28 -5.41 13.47
C THR A 170 -8.04 -5.49 14.34
N LEU A 171 -7.63 -4.34 14.84
CA LEU A 171 -6.69 -4.25 15.94
C LEU A 171 -7.46 -4.54 17.24
N ILE A 172 -6.99 -5.50 18.03
CA ILE A 172 -7.67 -5.92 19.26
C ILE A 172 -7.35 -4.96 20.41
N ASP A 173 -6.10 -4.51 20.50
CA ASP A 173 -5.63 -3.60 21.56
C ASP A 173 -5.07 -2.30 20.97
N PRO A 174 -5.37 -1.12 21.54
CA PRO A 174 -4.85 0.14 21.04
C PRO A 174 -3.33 0.22 21.20
N ILE A 175 -2.65 0.68 20.14
CA ILE A 175 -1.21 0.93 20.17
C ILE A 175 -0.95 2.24 20.90
N THR A 176 -0.24 2.16 22.02
CA THR A 176 0.11 3.30 22.87
C THR A 176 1.62 3.36 23.12
N PRO A 177 2.18 4.56 23.37
CA PRO A 177 3.58 4.69 23.78
C PRO A 177 3.92 3.80 24.98
N SER A 178 5.01 3.06 24.86
CA SER A 178 5.52 2.14 25.89
C SER A 178 7.00 2.43 26.20
N THR A 179 7.42 2.07 27.41
CA THR A 179 8.82 2.07 27.86
C THR A 179 9.46 0.68 27.80
N THR A 180 8.70 -0.34 27.43
CA THR A 180 9.17 -1.72 27.23
C THR A 180 8.94 -2.14 25.79
N SER A 181 8.06 -3.10 25.50
CA SER A 181 7.60 -3.41 24.16
C SER A 181 6.20 -2.84 23.92
N ILE A 182 5.83 -2.67 22.67
CA ILE A 182 4.45 -2.41 22.25
C ILE A 182 3.86 -3.74 21.79
N PRO A 183 2.93 -4.37 22.54
CA PRO A 183 2.25 -5.57 22.06
C PRO A 183 1.33 -5.23 20.89
N LEU A 184 1.30 -6.11 19.91
CA LEU A 184 0.43 -6.03 18.73
C LEU A 184 -0.47 -7.25 18.71
N LYS A 185 -1.76 -7.03 18.50
CA LYS A 185 -2.73 -8.11 18.38
C LYS A 185 -3.82 -7.74 17.39
N TRP A 186 -4.04 -8.58 16.39
CA TRP A 186 -5.02 -8.34 15.35
C TRP A 186 -5.70 -9.63 14.91
N THR A 187 -6.79 -9.52 14.16
CA THR A 187 -7.40 -10.69 13.51
C THR A 187 -6.48 -11.19 12.40
N ALA A 188 -5.88 -12.37 12.58
CA ALA A 188 -4.99 -13.00 11.61
C ALA A 188 -5.61 -13.15 10.21
N ALA A 189 -4.75 -13.31 9.20
CA ALA A 189 -5.21 -13.70 7.87
C ALA A 189 -5.56 -15.19 7.81
N THR A 190 -6.23 -15.60 6.74
CA THR A 190 -6.65 -17.00 6.53
C THR A 190 -5.57 -17.87 5.86
N ASP A 191 -4.49 -17.26 5.36
CA ASP A 191 -3.41 -17.94 4.64
C ASP A 191 -2.08 -17.18 4.77
N GLY A 192 -0.98 -17.84 4.41
CA GLY A 192 0.39 -17.30 4.51
C GLY A 192 0.80 -16.34 3.38
N ASN A 193 -0.13 -15.88 2.52
CA ASN A 193 0.17 -14.94 1.43
C ASN A 193 -0.24 -13.51 1.82
N SER A 194 0.00 -13.14 3.07
CA SER A 194 -0.32 -11.82 3.60
C SER A 194 0.67 -11.42 4.69
N ALA A 195 0.83 -10.11 4.84
CA ALA A 195 1.69 -9.49 5.83
C ALA A 195 0.96 -8.35 6.52
N LEU A 196 1.25 -8.13 7.81
CA LEU A 196 0.88 -6.91 8.50
C LEU A 196 2.04 -5.92 8.47
N ILE A 197 1.81 -4.75 7.88
CA ILE A 197 2.73 -3.62 7.92
C ILE A 197 2.26 -2.62 8.98
N VAL A 198 3.15 -2.24 9.88
CA VAL A 198 2.92 -1.22 10.91
C VAL A 198 3.84 -0.03 10.64
N SER A 199 3.24 1.14 10.41
CA SER A 199 3.93 2.41 10.24
C SER A 199 3.70 3.27 11.48
N LEU A 200 4.72 3.41 12.31
CA LEU A 200 4.76 4.32 13.45
C LEU A 200 5.34 5.67 12.99
N GLN A 201 4.49 6.68 12.87
CA GLN A 201 4.89 8.03 12.46
C GLN A 201 4.98 8.95 13.68
N TYR A 202 6.01 9.78 13.75
CA TYR A 202 6.18 10.75 14.82
C TYR A 202 6.91 12.00 14.35
N THR A 203 6.59 13.14 14.94
CA THR A 203 7.31 14.40 14.70
C THR A 203 7.99 14.84 15.99
N PRO A 204 9.33 14.88 16.05
CA PRO A 204 10.05 15.41 17.20
C PRO A 204 9.73 16.90 17.45
N SER A 205 9.89 17.37 18.68
CA SER A 205 9.87 18.80 18.96
C SER A 205 11.11 19.50 18.40
N GLY A 206 10.94 20.74 17.95
CA GLY A 206 12.02 21.57 17.41
C GLY A 206 11.61 22.26 16.11
N THR A 207 12.16 23.46 15.90
CA THR A 207 11.93 24.21 14.66
C THR A 207 12.52 23.46 13.46
N GLY A 208 11.69 23.19 12.46
CA GLY A 208 12.11 22.47 11.25
C GLY A 208 12.15 20.94 11.38
N ALA A 209 11.68 20.38 12.49
CA ALA A 209 11.56 18.93 12.64
C ALA A 209 10.58 18.35 11.59
N LYS A 210 11.00 17.27 10.95
CA LYS A 210 10.19 16.53 9.97
C LYS A 210 9.58 15.30 10.62
N THR A 211 8.41 14.89 10.13
CA THR A 211 7.82 13.60 10.50
C THR A 211 8.77 12.48 10.11
N GLN A 212 9.01 11.59 11.06
CA GLN A 212 9.81 10.38 10.92
C GLN A 212 8.91 9.15 10.90
N GLU A 213 9.38 8.07 10.30
CA GLU A 213 8.69 6.78 10.27
C GLU A 213 9.59 5.65 10.80
N ILE A 214 9.02 4.82 11.66
CA ILE A 214 9.49 3.46 11.93
C ILE A 214 8.51 2.53 11.23
N ARG A 215 9.05 1.58 10.47
CA ARG A 215 8.23 0.61 9.75
C ARG A 215 8.59 -0.79 10.20
N CYS A 216 7.55 -1.53 10.56
CA CYS A 216 7.63 -2.94 10.86
C CYS A 216 6.81 -3.75 9.84
N ALA A 217 7.25 -4.96 9.54
CA ALA A 217 6.56 -5.91 8.70
C ALA A 217 6.54 -7.26 9.41
N TYR A 218 5.33 -7.83 9.53
CA TYR A 218 5.05 -9.02 10.30
C TYR A 218 4.34 -10.06 9.47
N THR A 219 4.62 -11.32 9.75
CA THR A 219 3.77 -12.44 9.36
C THR A 219 2.35 -12.17 9.85
N ASP A 220 1.34 -12.37 9.02
CA ASP A 220 -0.05 -12.02 9.35
C ASP A 220 -0.77 -13.11 10.18
N ASP A 221 -0.17 -13.49 11.30
CA ASP A 221 -0.63 -14.58 12.19
C ASP A 221 -1.43 -14.10 13.42
N GLY A 222 -1.54 -12.78 13.59
CA GLY A 222 -2.42 -12.13 14.55
C GLY A 222 -1.77 -11.64 15.84
N VAL A 223 -0.46 -11.86 16.05
CA VAL A 223 0.21 -11.41 17.27
C VAL A 223 1.69 -11.13 17.04
N ASP A 224 2.18 -10.01 17.58
CA ASP A 224 3.62 -9.73 17.66
C ASP A 224 3.88 -8.66 18.74
N SER A 225 5.10 -8.14 18.79
CA SER A 225 5.44 -6.95 19.55
C SER A 225 6.53 -6.14 18.84
N ILE A 226 6.45 -4.81 18.96
CA ILE A 226 7.54 -3.92 18.57
C ILE A 226 8.48 -3.82 19.77
N PRO A 227 9.76 -4.22 19.68
CA PRO A 227 10.67 -4.13 20.81
C PRO A 227 11.10 -2.68 21.07
N LEU A 228 11.50 -2.39 22.33
CA LEU A 228 11.85 -1.04 22.79
C LEU A 228 12.78 -0.30 21.84
N ARG A 229 13.84 -0.98 21.40
CA ARG A 229 14.89 -0.39 20.57
C ARG A 229 14.35 0.20 19.27
N GLN A 230 13.27 -0.36 18.73
CA GLN A 230 12.67 0.05 17.47
C GLN A 230 11.67 1.20 17.66
N HIS A 231 10.89 1.22 18.74
CA HIS A 231 9.86 2.24 18.94
C HIS A 231 10.23 3.34 19.94
N GLN A 232 11.40 3.30 20.58
CA GLN A 232 11.79 4.27 21.62
C GLN A 232 11.64 5.72 21.16
N ALA A 233 12.07 6.04 19.94
CA ALA A 233 11.97 7.38 19.38
C ALA A 233 10.51 7.80 19.16
N TRP A 234 9.64 6.89 18.72
CA TRP A 234 8.21 7.14 18.58
C TRP A 234 7.52 7.33 19.94
N SER A 235 7.87 6.52 20.94
CA SER A 235 7.33 6.60 22.31
C SER A 235 7.74 7.87 23.07
N ALA A 236 8.77 8.59 22.63
CA ALA A 236 9.34 9.73 23.36
C ALA A 236 8.30 10.83 23.62
N THR A 237 8.15 11.25 24.88
CA THR A 237 7.15 12.27 25.32
C THR A 237 7.38 13.65 24.71
N SER A 238 8.58 13.91 24.17
CA SER A 238 8.96 15.13 23.47
C SER A 238 8.37 15.27 22.07
N ASN A 239 7.73 14.23 21.52
CA ASN A 239 7.11 14.28 20.20
C ASN A 239 5.85 15.15 20.24
N VAL A 240 5.71 16.02 19.23
CA VAL A 240 4.55 16.92 19.10
C VAL A 240 3.36 16.28 18.39
N ASP A 241 3.62 15.21 17.64
CA ASP A 241 2.60 14.43 16.95
C ASP A 241 3.02 12.96 16.85
N ARG A 242 2.04 12.06 16.85
CA ARG A 242 2.18 10.62 16.64
C ARG A 242 0.99 10.09 15.85
N ALA A 243 1.27 9.24 14.88
CA ALA A 243 0.26 8.46 14.19
C ALA A 243 0.71 6.99 14.07
N VAL A 244 -0.27 6.11 13.96
CA VAL A 244 -0.05 4.69 13.68
C VAL A 244 -0.92 4.31 12.50
N VAL A 245 -0.32 3.70 11.50
CA VAL A 245 -1.02 3.18 10.32
C VAL A 245 -0.74 1.69 10.24
N LEU A 246 -1.78 0.87 10.30
CA LEU A 246 -1.67 -0.57 10.09
C LEU A 246 -2.23 -0.91 8.73
N THR A 247 -1.49 -1.72 7.98
CA THR A 247 -1.87 -2.15 6.63
C THR A 247 -1.71 -3.65 6.51
N ARG A 248 -2.78 -4.36 6.16
CA ARG A 248 -2.68 -5.72 5.64
C ARG A 248 -2.28 -5.64 4.18
N LEU A 249 -1.19 -6.30 3.82
CA LEU A 249 -0.63 -6.38 2.48
C LEU A 249 -0.83 -7.80 1.93
N ARG A 250 -1.28 -7.89 0.67
CA ARG A 250 -1.21 -9.10 -0.15
C ARG A 250 -0.47 -8.78 -1.43
N THR A 251 0.37 -9.70 -1.88
CA THR A 251 1.02 -9.63 -3.18
C THR A 251 0.73 -10.88 -3.99
N SER A 252 0.67 -10.73 -5.31
CA SER A 252 0.69 -11.84 -6.26
C SER A 252 1.59 -11.43 -7.41
N ILE A 253 2.52 -12.30 -7.79
CA ILE A 253 3.54 -12.01 -8.80
C ILE A 253 3.55 -13.13 -9.83
N ILE A 254 3.61 -12.78 -11.11
CA ILE A 254 3.87 -13.72 -12.20
C ILE A 254 5.03 -13.24 -13.08
N PRO A 255 5.82 -14.16 -13.65
CA PRO A 255 6.75 -13.80 -14.71
C PRO A 255 5.99 -13.38 -15.96
N VAL A 256 6.54 -12.41 -16.70
CA VAL A 256 6.13 -12.06 -18.07
C VAL A 256 7.35 -12.06 -18.98
N THR A 257 7.14 -11.90 -20.29
CA THR A 257 8.26 -11.82 -21.25
C THR A 257 9.17 -10.64 -20.89
N ASP A 258 10.40 -10.96 -20.48
CA ASP A 258 11.44 -10.03 -20.04
C ASP A 258 11.11 -9.22 -18.76
N GLY A 259 10.37 -9.81 -17.80
CA GLY A 259 10.18 -9.21 -16.49
C GLY A 259 9.06 -9.84 -15.66
N ALA A 260 8.28 -9.04 -14.92
CA ALA A 260 7.19 -9.53 -14.10
C ALA A 260 5.98 -8.58 -14.05
N MET A 261 4.86 -9.14 -13.60
CA MET A 261 3.66 -8.38 -13.25
C MET A 261 3.25 -8.73 -11.82
N GLU A 262 2.84 -7.72 -11.05
CA GLU A 262 2.49 -7.83 -9.64
C GLU A 262 1.15 -7.14 -9.34
N ILE A 263 0.30 -7.83 -8.59
CA ILE A 263 -0.83 -7.21 -7.85
C ILE A 263 -0.35 -6.91 -6.44
N ILE A 264 -0.48 -5.67 -6.02
CA ILE A 264 -0.28 -5.20 -4.65
C ILE A 264 -1.65 -4.81 -4.10
N SER A 265 -2.14 -5.56 -3.12
CA SER A 265 -3.42 -5.31 -2.52
C SER A 265 -3.27 -4.93 -1.05
N THR A 266 -3.93 -3.85 -0.64
CA THR A 266 -3.81 -3.30 0.72
C THR A 266 -5.15 -3.02 1.38
N PHE A 267 -5.25 -3.34 2.67
CA PHE A 267 -6.34 -2.90 3.55
C PHE A 267 -5.74 -2.11 4.71
N VAL A 268 -6.16 -0.86 4.91
CA VAL A 268 -5.62 0.03 5.95
C VAL A 268 -6.64 0.21 7.08
N VAL A 269 -6.18 0.29 8.32
CA VAL A 269 -7.02 0.62 9.50
C VAL A 269 -6.57 1.95 10.14
N PRO A 270 -7.49 2.92 10.34
CA PRO A 270 -8.83 2.96 9.75
C PRO A 270 -8.75 3.11 8.22
N THR A 271 -9.71 2.54 7.51
CA THR A 271 -9.72 2.62 6.04
C THR A 271 -10.04 4.04 5.60
N PRO A 272 -9.28 4.64 4.65
CA PRO A 272 -9.59 5.95 4.12
C PRO A 272 -11.00 6.01 3.53
N THR A 273 -11.71 7.10 3.82
CA THR A 273 -12.98 7.42 3.18
C THR A 273 -12.72 8.19 1.89
N PRO A 274 -13.37 7.83 0.76
CA PRO A 274 -13.33 8.61 -0.48
C PRO A 274 -13.97 9.99 -0.34
#